data_AF-A0A1M7D3D5-F1
#
_entry.id   AF-A0A1M7D3D5-F1
#
_cell.length_a   1.000
_cell.length_b   1.000
_cell.length_c   1.000
_cell.angle_alpha   90.00
_cell.angle_beta   90.00
_cell.angle_gamma   90.00
#
_symmetry.space_group_name_H-M   'P 1'
#
loop_
_entity.id
_entity.type
_entity.pdbx_description
1 polymer ?
#
loop_
_entity_poly.entity_id
_entity_poly.type
_entity_poly.pdbx_seq_one_letter_code
_entity_poly.pdbx_strand_id
1 'polypeptide(L)'
;MLNQEIKNKINQLWDLFWSGGMANPLTALEQISYLLFMKRAEDVGMIKDEKYKLSIYTSDEKYKDNLPNYMKEVFNYIKNLYSKQESFTEAMEGAEFRIEKTSLLNAAIDLINEIYVEADKEREKGQYFQDTLGDFYELILKQTSEAGKNGQFRVLSHLSE
;
A
#
# COMPACT_ATOMS: atom_id res chain seq x y z
N MET A 1 -8.19 9.11 -17.08
CA MET A 1 -7.57 7.80 -17.41
C MET A 1 -6.27 7.74 -16.65
N LEU A 2 -6.14 6.79 -15.72
CA LEU A 2 -4.89 6.62 -14.96
C LEU A 2 -3.67 6.52 -15.88
N ASN A 3 -2.62 7.28 -15.55
CA ASN A 3 -1.33 7.25 -16.23
C ASN A 3 -0.78 5.83 -16.34
N GLN A 4 -0.25 5.48 -17.51
CA GLN A 4 0.32 4.16 -17.76
C GLN A 4 1.52 3.88 -16.82
N GLU A 5 2.29 4.89 -16.46
CA GLU A 5 3.40 4.79 -15.54
C GLU A 5 2.93 4.44 -14.12
N ILE A 6 1.88 5.12 -13.63
CA ILE A 6 1.27 4.80 -12.34
C ILE A 6 0.73 3.36 -12.34
N LYS A 7 0.02 2.94 -13.40
CA LYS A 7 -0.44 1.54 -13.55
C LYS A 7 0.69 0.53 -13.48
N ASN A 8 1.81 0.81 -14.13
CA ASN A 8 2.97 -0.08 -14.12
C ASN A 8 3.57 -0.20 -12.71
N LYS A 9 3.70 0.91 -11.98
CA LYS A 9 4.20 0.91 -10.59
C LYS A 9 3.25 0.18 -9.64
N ILE A 10 1.94 0.28 -9.85
CA ILE A 10 0.94 -0.48 -9.09
C ILE A 10 1.10 -1.99 -9.32
N ASN A 11 1.29 -2.43 -10.55
CA ASN A 11 1.56 -3.85 -10.84
C ASN A 11 2.87 -4.31 -10.20
N GLN A 12 3.93 -3.48 -10.22
CA GLN A 12 5.18 -3.78 -9.52
C GLN A 12 4.97 -3.93 -8.01
N LEU A 13 4.14 -3.07 -7.41
CA LEU A 13 3.80 -3.17 -5.99
C LEU A 13 3.06 -4.47 -5.68
N TRP A 14 2.14 -4.89 -6.55
CA TRP A 14 1.47 -6.19 -6.43
C TRP A 14 2.45 -7.37 -6.51
N ASP A 15 3.30 -7.40 -7.54
CA ASP A 15 4.31 -8.45 -7.74
C ASP A 15 5.31 -8.51 -6.59
N LEU A 16 5.66 -7.36 -6.02
CA LEU A 16 6.53 -7.25 -4.84
C LEU A 16 5.89 -7.93 -3.62
N PHE A 17 4.59 -7.72 -3.36
CA PHE A 17 3.89 -8.36 -2.24
C PHE A 17 3.73 -9.86 -2.44
N TRP A 18 3.42 -10.27 -3.67
CA TRP A 18 3.33 -11.67 -4.04
C TRP A 18 4.65 -12.41 -3.84
N SER A 19 5.75 -11.88 -4.39
CA SER A 19 7.11 -12.41 -4.22
C SER A 19 7.64 -12.25 -2.79
N GLY A 20 7.10 -11.31 -2.03
CA GLY A 20 7.39 -11.04 -0.63
C GLY A 20 6.83 -12.09 0.35
N GLY A 21 6.06 -13.06 -0.14
CA GLY A 21 5.47 -14.14 0.66
C GLY A 21 4.02 -13.89 1.11
N MET A 22 3.40 -12.79 0.69
CA MET A 22 1.96 -12.58 0.82
C MET A 22 1.22 -13.23 -0.35
N ALA A 23 1.17 -14.56 -0.34
CA ALA A 23 0.49 -15.33 -1.38
C ALA A 23 -1.05 -15.24 -1.30
N ASN A 24 -1.62 -14.74 -0.20
CA ASN A 24 -3.06 -14.47 -0.12
C ASN A 24 -3.35 -13.11 -0.79
N PRO A 25 -4.06 -13.07 -1.93
CA PRO A 25 -4.34 -11.83 -2.66
C PRO A 25 -5.12 -10.80 -1.83
N LEU A 26 -6.05 -11.25 -0.98
CA LEU A 26 -6.85 -10.36 -0.14
C LEU A 26 -5.97 -9.69 0.91
N THR A 27 -5.12 -10.47 1.58
CA THR A 27 -4.17 -9.93 2.56
C THR A 27 -3.17 -9.00 1.89
N ALA A 28 -2.65 -9.35 0.71
CA ALA A 28 -1.74 -8.48 -0.03
C ALA A 28 -2.41 -7.14 -0.37
N LEU A 29 -3.65 -7.17 -0.88
CA LEU A 29 -4.46 -5.98 -1.13
C LEU A 29 -4.62 -5.14 0.14
N GLU A 30 -5.06 -5.74 1.26
CA GLU A 30 -5.25 -5.03 2.52
C GLU A 30 -3.98 -4.29 2.95
N GLN A 31 -2.84 -4.99 2.94
CA GLN A 31 -1.57 -4.40 3.37
C GLN A 31 -1.07 -3.30 2.41
N ILE A 32 -1.25 -3.46 1.10
CA ILE A 32 -0.97 -2.42 0.11
C ILE A 32 -1.86 -1.19 0.35
N SER A 33 -3.16 -1.40 0.54
CA SER A 33 -4.12 -0.34 0.84
C SER A 33 -3.77 0.41 2.12
N TYR A 34 -3.33 -0.29 3.16
CA TYR A 34 -2.87 0.36 4.39
C TYR A 34 -1.65 1.24 4.15
N LEU A 35 -0.62 0.77 3.44
CA LEU A 35 0.54 1.60 3.13
C LEU A 35 0.18 2.87 2.34
N LEU A 36 -0.68 2.74 1.32
CA LEU A 36 -1.13 3.87 0.51
C LEU A 36 -1.97 4.86 1.31
N PHE A 37 -2.84 4.34 2.19
CA PHE A 37 -3.63 5.16 3.09
C PHE A 37 -2.76 5.92 4.08
N MET A 38 -1.74 5.26 4.66
CA MET A 38 -0.80 5.91 5.56
C MET A 38 -0.02 7.02 4.85
N LYS A 39 0.42 6.78 3.61
CA LYS A 39 1.06 7.81 2.80
C LYS A 39 0.12 8.97 2.46
N ARG A 40 -1.16 8.68 2.19
CA ARG A 40 -2.18 9.70 1.91
C ARG A 40 -2.39 10.59 3.12
N ALA A 41 -2.51 10.00 4.31
CA ALA A 41 -2.69 10.73 5.56
C ALA A 41 -1.52 11.70 5.83
N GLU A 42 -0.30 11.30 5.47
CA GLU A 42 0.87 12.19 5.50
C GLU A 42 0.73 13.34 4.48
N ASP A 43 0.45 13.00 3.22
CA ASP A 43 0.34 13.96 2.10
C ASP A 43 -0.74 15.03 2.32
N VAL A 44 -1.87 14.69 2.95
CA VAL A 44 -2.91 15.68 3.32
C VAL A 44 -2.61 16.47 4.60
N GLY A 45 -1.46 16.24 5.23
CA GLY A 45 -1.07 16.93 6.47
C GLY A 45 -1.87 16.49 7.71
N MET A 46 -2.47 15.29 7.70
CA MET A 46 -3.15 14.75 8.89
C MET A 46 -2.15 14.23 9.93
N ILE A 47 -0.96 13.83 9.48
CA ILE A 47 0.14 13.45 10.36
C ILE A 47 0.89 14.71 10.80
N LYS A 48 0.55 15.21 11.99
CA LYS A 48 1.18 16.41 12.58
C LYS A 48 2.51 16.14 13.27
N ASP A 49 2.67 14.94 13.84
CA ASP A 49 3.88 14.56 14.56
C ASP A 49 4.89 14.01 13.56
N GLU A 50 6.07 14.64 13.47
CA GLU A 50 7.17 14.21 12.59
C GLU A 50 7.52 12.73 12.83
N LYS A 51 7.36 12.24 14.07
CA LYS A 51 7.66 10.85 14.42
C LYS A 51 6.70 9.82 13.81
N TYR A 52 5.69 10.23 13.04
CA TYR A 52 4.76 9.32 12.34
C TYR A 52 4.76 9.50 10.82
N LYS A 53 5.65 10.34 10.27
CA LYS A 53 5.69 10.69 8.84
C LYS A 53 6.45 9.69 7.97
N LEU A 54 5.76 9.00 7.07
CA LEU A 54 6.33 7.96 6.22
C LEU A 54 7.58 8.41 5.43
N SER A 55 7.61 9.67 4.97
CA SER A 55 8.73 10.23 4.19
C SER A 55 10.06 10.32 4.95
N ILE A 56 10.04 10.34 6.28
CA ILE A 56 11.25 10.40 7.12
C ILE A 56 11.93 9.02 7.19
N TYR A 57 11.14 7.94 7.16
CA TYR A 57 11.63 6.59 7.47
C TYR A 57 12.39 5.90 6.35
N THR A 58 12.21 6.33 5.10
CA THR A 58 12.98 5.80 3.97
C THR A 58 14.41 6.33 3.92
N SER A 59 14.69 7.44 4.63
CA SER A 59 15.96 8.15 4.54
C SER A 59 16.85 8.00 5.79
N ASP A 60 16.26 7.70 6.94
CA ASP A 60 16.99 7.64 8.22
C ASP A 60 17.40 6.21 8.59
N GLU A 61 18.71 5.99 8.73
CA GLU A 61 19.29 4.69 9.09
C GLU A 61 18.80 4.15 10.43
N LYS A 62 18.41 5.05 11.35
CA LYS A 62 17.93 4.73 12.69
C LYS A 62 16.72 3.79 12.70
N TYR A 63 15.89 3.83 11.66
CA TYR A 63 14.63 3.06 11.63
C TYR A 63 14.73 1.80 10.76
N LYS A 64 15.86 1.59 10.07
CA LYS A 64 16.08 0.40 9.22
C LYS A 64 16.04 -0.90 10.02
N ASP A 65 16.54 -0.90 11.26
CA ASP A 65 16.66 -2.11 12.08
C ASP A 65 15.32 -2.60 12.66
N ASN A 66 14.31 -1.74 12.77
CA ASN A 66 13.01 -2.10 13.34
C ASN A 66 11.81 -1.48 12.61
N LEU A 67 11.94 -1.33 11.29
CA LEU A 67 10.91 -0.74 10.44
C LEU A 67 9.53 -1.43 10.57
N PRO A 68 9.40 -2.76 10.66
CA PRO A 68 8.09 -3.41 10.82
C PRO A 68 7.30 -2.97 12.05
N ASN A 69 7.93 -2.94 13.21
CA ASN A 69 7.26 -2.51 14.45
C ASN A 69 6.91 -1.04 14.41
N TYR A 70 7.81 -0.23 13.88
CA TYR A 70 7.57 1.18 13.68
C TYR A 70 6.36 1.43 12.75
N MET A 71 6.27 0.70 11.64
CA MET A 71 5.12 0.78 10.73
C MET A 71 3.80 0.37 11.39
N LYS A 72 3.82 -0.62 12.30
CA LYS A 72 2.66 -0.97 13.13
C LYS A 72 2.25 0.18 14.05
N GLU A 73 3.20 0.91 14.63
CA GLU A 73 2.91 2.09 15.45
C GLU A 73 2.26 3.21 14.63
N VAL A 74 2.78 3.51 13.43
CA VAL A 74 2.19 4.49 12.52
C VAL A 74 0.77 4.09 12.13
N PHE A 75 0.57 2.82 11.76
CA PHE A 75 -0.74 2.29 11.42
C PHE A 75 -1.74 2.48 12.57
N ASN A 76 -1.36 2.11 13.80
CA ASN A 76 -2.20 2.26 14.97
C ASN A 76 -2.48 3.73 15.32
N TYR A 77 -1.48 4.60 15.17
CA TYR A 77 -1.67 6.04 15.36
C TYR A 77 -2.72 6.60 14.42
N ILE A 78 -2.60 6.27 13.13
CA ILE A 78 -3.53 6.71 12.10
C ILE A 78 -4.91 6.11 12.35
N LYS A 79 -5.02 4.80 12.62
CA LYS A 79 -6.29 4.14 12.97
C LYS A 79 -7.02 4.88 14.11
N ASN A 80 -6.29 5.30 15.13
CA ASN A 80 -6.84 6.05 16.26
C ASN A 80 -7.24 7.49 15.89
N LEU A 81 -6.54 8.16 14.97
CA LEU A 81 -6.91 9.51 14.51
C LEU A 81 -8.31 9.53 13.86
N TYR A 82 -8.64 8.48 13.10
CA TYR A 82 -9.91 8.37 12.38
C TYR A 82 -11.00 7.63 13.18
N SER A 83 -10.72 7.16 14.40
CA SER A 83 -11.69 6.48 15.28
C SER A 83 -12.97 7.28 15.57
N LYS A 84 -12.95 8.60 15.32
CA LYS A 84 -14.11 9.50 15.45
C LYS A 84 -15.00 9.53 14.20
N GLN A 85 -14.62 8.86 13.12
CA GLN A 85 -15.40 8.76 11.88
C GLN A 85 -16.03 7.37 11.81
N GLU A 86 -17.35 7.26 12.03
CA GLU A 86 -18.06 5.97 12.12
C GLU A 86 -17.78 5.05 10.93
N SER A 87 -17.86 5.56 9.70
CA SER A 87 -17.62 4.77 8.48
C SER A 87 -16.18 4.24 8.35
N PHE A 88 -15.20 4.90 8.97
CA PHE A 88 -13.81 4.44 8.96
C PHE A 88 -13.54 3.43 10.08
N THR A 89 -14.12 3.68 11.26
CA THR A 89 -13.98 2.81 12.43
C THR A 89 -14.51 1.41 12.15
N GLU A 90 -15.64 1.28 11.46
CA GLU A 90 -16.18 -0.03 11.04
C GLU A 90 -15.27 -0.75 10.04
N ALA A 91 -14.76 -0.04 9.02
CA ALA A 91 -13.89 -0.63 7.99
C ALA A 91 -12.52 -1.06 8.52
N MET A 92 -12.04 -0.43 9.60
CA MET A 92 -10.75 -0.72 10.24
C MET A 92 -10.91 -1.51 11.55
N GLU A 93 -12.12 -1.91 11.91
CA GLU A 93 -12.37 -2.76 13.06
C GLU A 93 -11.68 -4.12 12.85
N GLY A 94 -10.81 -4.51 13.79
CA GLY A 94 -9.99 -5.72 13.64
C GLY A 94 -8.88 -5.66 12.58
N ALA A 95 -8.72 -4.54 11.86
CA ALA A 95 -7.62 -4.36 10.91
C ALA A 95 -6.26 -4.39 11.61
N GLU A 96 -5.32 -5.14 11.03
CA GLU A 96 -3.97 -5.36 11.54
C GLU A 96 -2.92 -5.20 10.43
N PHE A 97 -1.82 -4.52 10.77
CA PHE A 97 -0.66 -4.43 9.91
C PHE A 97 0.25 -5.64 10.10
N ARG A 98 0.50 -6.40 9.03
CA ARG A 98 1.07 -7.76 9.06
C ARG A 98 2.38 -7.92 8.29
N ILE A 99 2.95 -6.82 7.78
CA ILE A 99 4.21 -6.88 7.03
C ILE A 99 5.39 -6.96 8.01
N GLU A 100 6.01 -8.14 8.12
CA GLU A 100 7.14 -8.38 9.03
C GLU A 100 8.52 -8.19 8.35
N LYS A 101 8.58 -8.27 7.02
CA LYS A 101 9.86 -8.25 6.29
C LYS A 101 10.29 -6.81 5.98
N THR A 102 11.36 -6.35 6.62
CA THR A 102 11.94 -5.02 6.40
C THR A 102 12.25 -4.72 4.94
N SER A 103 12.83 -5.68 4.20
CA SER A 103 13.17 -5.47 2.79
C SER A 103 11.93 -5.27 1.90
N LEU A 104 10.82 -5.94 2.24
CA LEU A 104 9.54 -5.78 1.54
C LEU A 104 8.98 -4.38 1.83
N LEU A 105 9.02 -3.95 3.09
CA LEU A 105 8.59 -2.60 3.48
C LEU A 105 9.37 -1.51 2.76
N ASN A 106 10.71 -1.57 2.76
CA ASN A 106 11.54 -0.58 2.09
C ASN A 106 11.16 -0.44 0.60
N ALA A 107 11.16 -1.57 -0.12
CA ALA A 107 10.82 -1.57 -1.53
C ALA A 107 9.37 -1.10 -1.80
N ALA A 108 8.43 -1.45 -0.92
CA ALA A 108 7.04 -1.01 -1.05
C ALA A 108 6.90 0.50 -0.83
N ILE A 109 7.57 1.03 0.20
CA ILE A 109 7.52 2.47 0.49
C ILE A 109 8.20 3.27 -0.63
N ASP A 110 9.31 2.78 -1.19
CA ASP A 110 9.98 3.41 -2.33
C ASP A 110 9.06 3.48 -3.55
N LEU A 111 8.44 2.36 -3.93
CA LEU A 111 7.46 2.31 -5.03
C LEU A 111 6.27 3.24 -4.78
N ILE A 112 5.76 3.29 -3.56
CA ILE A 112 4.65 4.17 -3.19
C ILE A 112 5.08 5.64 -3.30
N ASN A 113 6.27 6.00 -2.82
CA ASN A 113 6.77 7.37 -2.98
C ASN A 113 6.89 7.74 -4.46
N GLU A 114 7.36 6.84 -5.33
CA GLU A 114 7.40 7.07 -6.78
C GLU A 114 6.01 7.22 -7.39
N ILE A 115 5.02 6.43 -6.95
CA ILE A 115 3.62 6.58 -7.39
C ILE A 115 3.09 7.97 -7.03
N TYR A 116 3.36 8.45 -5.81
CA TYR A 116 2.92 9.77 -5.37
C TYR A 116 3.63 10.89 -6.15
N VAL A 117 4.94 10.77 -6.40
CA VAL A 117 5.69 11.72 -7.23
C VAL A 117 5.11 11.80 -8.64
N GLU A 118 4.80 10.67 -9.26
CA GLU A 118 4.21 10.66 -10.61
C GLU A 118 2.81 11.27 -10.61
N ALA A 119 2.00 10.94 -9.60
CA ALA A 119 0.66 11.48 -9.48
C ALA A 119 0.64 12.98 -9.13
N ASP A 120 1.64 13.51 -8.42
CA ASP A 120 1.81 14.95 -8.18
C ASP A 120 2.12 15.71 -9.48
N LYS A 121 2.91 15.12 -10.40
CA LYS A 121 3.11 15.70 -11.75
C LYS A 121 1.79 15.78 -12.55
N GLU A 122 0.82 14.93 -12.24
CA GLU A 122 -0.51 14.99 -12.86
C GLU A 122 -1.44 16.00 -12.16
N ARG A 123 -1.25 16.25 -10.86
CA ARG A 123 -1.93 17.34 -10.12
C ARG A 123 -1.65 18.71 -10.74
N GLU A 124 -0.42 18.95 -11.15
CA GLU A 124 -0.04 20.19 -11.87
C GLU A 124 -0.77 20.37 -13.21
N LYS A 125 -1.32 19.28 -13.78
CA LYS A 125 -2.11 19.27 -15.02
C LYS A 125 -3.62 19.29 -14.78
N GLY A 126 -4.05 19.46 -13.52
CA GLY A 126 -5.47 19.55 -13.14
C GLY A 126 -6.18 18.21 -12.92
N GLN A 127 -5.46 17.09 -12.82
CA GLN A 127 -6.03 15.81 -12.37
C GLN A 127 -5.93 15.67 -10.85
N TYR A 128 -7.02 15.34 -10.18
CA TYR A 128 -7.00 15.16 -8.74
C TYR A 128 -6.46 13.76 -8.39
N PHE A 129 -5.46 13.70 -7.52
CA PHE A 129 -4.94 12.43 -6.97
C PHE A 129 -6.01 11.54 -6.33
N GLN A 130 -7.12 12.15 -5.91
CA GLN A 130 -8.30 11.42 -5.45
C GLN A 130 -8.90 10.53 -6.55
N ASP A 131 -8.89 10.97 -7.81
CA ASP A 131 -9.34 10.17 -8.96
C ASP A 131 -8.35 9.04 -9.24
N THR A 132 -7.04 9.30 -9.12
CA THR A 132 -5.99 8.29 -9.24
C THR A 132 -6.10 7.20 -8.17
N LEU A 133 -6.45 7.58 -6.94
CA LEU A 133 -6.72 6.63 -5.86
C LEU A 133 -8.01 5.85 -6.10
N GLY A 134 -9.07 6.49 -6.61
CA GLY A 134 -10.33 5.81 -6.97
C GLY A 134 -10.11 4.74 -8.05
N ASP A 135 -9.48 5.12 -9.16
CA ASP A 135 -9.10 4.21 -10.23
C ASP A 135 -8.12 3.11 -9.74
N PHE A 136 -7.26 3.40 -8.75
CA PHE A 136 -6.40 2.41 -8.10
C PHE A 136 -7.22 1.38 -7.31
N TYR A 137 -8.15 1.82 -6.46
CA TYR A 137 -9.02 0.90 -5.73
C TYR A 137 -9.83 0.03 -6.68
N GLU A 138 -10.38 0.61 -7.76
CA GLU A 138 -11.06 -0.16 -8.80
C GLU A 138 -10.13 -1.16 -9.48
N LEU A 139 -8.89 -0.78 -9.80
CA LEU A 139 -7.90 -1.66 -10.42
C LEU A 139 -7.54 -2.84 -9.50
N ILE A 140 -7.31 -2.59 -8.21
CA ILE A 140 -6.98 -3.65 -7.25
C ILE A 140 -8.20 -4.52 -6.94
N LEU A 141 -9.40 -3.95 -6.84
CA LEU A 141 -10.64 -4.72 -6.68
C LEU A 141 -10.88 -5.63 -7.89
N LYS A 142 -10.61 -5.14 -9.10
CA LYS A 142 -10.65 -5.93 -10.32
C LYS A 142 -9.61 -7.05 -10.29
N GLN A 143 -8.36 -6.76 -9.92
CA GLN A 143 -7.30 -7.76 -9.77
C GLN A 143 -7.62 -8.79 -8.69
N THR A 144 -8.25 -8.40 -7.60
CA THR A 144 -8.65 -9.30 -6.49
C THR A 144 -9.82 -10.20 -6.90
N SER A 145 -10.80 -9.65 -7.63
CA SER A 145 -11.89 -10.42 -8.23
C SER A 145 -11.40 -11.41 -9.29
N GLU A 146 -10.42 -11.00 -10.10
CA GLU A 146 -9.76 -11.85 -11.09
C GLU A 146 -8.87 -12.92 -10.42
N ALA A 147 -8.11 -12.58 -9.37
CA ALA A 147 -7.32 -13.52 -8.58
C ALA A 147 -8.20 -14.53 -7.82
N GLY A 148 -9.36 -14.10 -7.32
CA GLY A 148 -10.37 -14.94 -6.69
C GLY A 148 -11.10 -15.87 -7.67
N LYS A 149 -11.30 -15.44 -8.93
CA LYS A 149 -11.86 -16.28 -10.01
C LYS A 149 -10.84 -17.22 -10.64
N ASN A 150 -9.57 -16.85 -10.69
CA ASN A 150 -8.53 -17.59 -11.40
C ASN A 150 -7.72 -18.57 -10.57
N GLY A 151 -8.00 -18.74 -9.26
CA GLY A 151 -7.51 -19.85 -8.43
C GLY A 151 -6.21 -20.49 -8.93
N GLN A 152 -5.14 -19.70 -9.07
CA GLN A 152 -3.82 -20.23 -9.39
C GLN A 152 -3.20 -20.57 -8.03
N PHE A 153 -3.13 -21.81 -7.51
CA PHE A 153 -3.29 -23.15 -8.09
C PHE A 153 -2.88 -23.28 -9.55
N ARG A 154 -1.74 -22.66 -9.88
CA ARG A 154 -0.75 -23.48 -10.59
C ARG A 154 -0.01 -24.26 -9.51
N VAL A 155 -0.56 -25.44 -9.19
CA VAL A 155 0.33 -26.61 -9.10
C VAL A 155 1.21 -26.51 -10.34
N LEU A 156 2.52 -26.46 -10.13
CA LEU A 156 3.47 -26.72 -11.21
C LEU A 156 3.14 -28.11 -11.76
N SER A 157 2.38 -28.16 -12.85
CA SER A 157 2.17 -29.36 -13.65
C SER A 157 2.38 -29.01 -15.11
N HIS A 158 3.65 -29.03 -15.54
CA HIS A 158 4.11 -30.09 -16.42
C HIS A 158 5.64 -30.10 -16.53
N LEU A 159 6.27 -31.17 -16.06
CA LEU A 159 7.12 -31.99 -16.93
C LEU A 159 7.29 -33.37 -16.29
N SER A 160 6.59 -34.30 -16.93
CA SER A 160 6.77 -35.74 -16.94
C SER A 160 8.21 -36.12 -17.26
N GLU A 161 8.69 -37.18 -16.62
CA GLU A 161 9.16 -38.37 -17.35
C GLU A 161 8.25 -39.55 -16.98
#